data_AF-A0A9P3Q4E3-F1
#
_entry.id   AF-A0A9P3Q4E3-F1
#
_cell.length_a   1.000
_cell.length_b   1.000
_cell.length_c   1.000
_cell.angle_alpha   90.00
_cell.angle_beta   90.00
_cell.angle_gamma   90.00
#
_symmetry.space_group_name_H-M   'P 1'
#
loop_
_entity.id
_entity.type
_entity.pdbx_description
1 polymer ?
#
loop_
_entity_poly.entity_id
_entity_poly.type
_entity_poly.pdbx_seq_one_letter_code
_entity_poly.pdbx_strand_id
1 'polypeptide(L)'
;MVLEDLLRNYDFSNPDIVRVLIVSAVAFGFGYGVYVYCILLLVRERKSPYPVWMHTFYLACDATGTVFWFLLAKEHHWFWFFSASSAAMLIWVFCELWSLYMAVCYERQEIWGRYYDQPVTPRQAVNRIAAQTLWFLCVVNLTNYFFGGLHDAAMFKWYVWTNLIVAVGPGYLWAVRRTREGTSMGLAIMVLLSIIATYLPRGYGMWTTASSYFDTPWFTLSGLVATAYAIYNLNLVRKFAPKPALIDGRKTVW
;
A
#
# COMPACT_ATOMS: atom_id res chain seq x y z
N MET A 1 3.91 -21.30 11.80
CA MET A 1 4.49 -20.40 12.81
C MET A 1 3.74 -19.06 12.85
N VAL A 2 3.66 -18.32 11.74
CA VAL A 2 2.95 -17.03 11.70
C VAL A 2 1.44 -17.22 11.88
N LEU A 3 0.86 -18.24 11.23
CA LEU A 3 -0.57 -18.51 11.35
C LEU A 3 -1.01 -18.76 12.80
N GLU A 4 -0.28 -19.61 13.53
CA GLU A 4 -0.53 -19.91 14.94
C GLU A 4 -0.34 -18.68 15.83
N ASP A 5 0.70 -17.89 15.57
CA ASP A 5 0.92 -16.63 16.28
C ASP A 5 -0.24 -15.65 16.07
N LEU A 6 -0.76 -15.54 14.85
CA LEU A 6 -1.91 -14.68 14.56
C LEU A 6 -3.17 -15.16 15.28
N LEU A 7 -3.47 -16.46 15.20
CA LEU A 7 -4.61 -17.06 15.90
C LEU A 7 -4.51 -16.79 17.40
N ARG A 8 -3.34 -17.02 18.01
CA ARG A 8 -3.13 -16.80 19.45
C ARG A 8 -3.19 -15.32 19.84
N ASN A 9 -2.49 -14.46 19.12
CA ASN A 9 -2.30 -13.07 19.53
C ASN A 9 -3.53 -12.20 19.24
N TYR A 10 -4.33 -12.53 18.22
CA TYR A 10 -5.60 -11.85 17.93
C TYR A 10 -6.81 -12.54 18.58
N ASP A 11 -6.64 -13.62 19.33
CA ASP A 11 -7.75 -14.19 20.10
C ASP A 11 -8.18 -13.23 21.23
N PHE A 12 -9.49 -13.08 21.45
CA PHE A 12 -9.99 -12.18 22.49
C PHE A 12 -9.67 -12.65 23.92
N SER A 13 -9.30 -13.92 24.10
CA SER A 13 -8.80 -14.46 25.36
C SER A 13 -7.34 -14.09 25.65
N ASN A 14 -6.61 -13.54 24.67
CA ASN A 14 -5.24 -13.08 24.88
C ASN A 14 -5.23 -11.93 25.92
N PRO A 15 -4.50 -12.04 27.05
CA PRO A 15 -4.43 -10.98 28.05
C PRO A 15 -3.87 -9.65 27.49
N ASP A 16 -3.06 -9.71 26.43
CA ASP A 16 -2.49 -8.54 25.77
C ASP A 16 -3.32 -8.03 24.57
N ILE A 17 -4.54 -8.54 24.35
CA ILE A 17 -5.35 -8.24 23.16
C ILE A 17 -5.54 -6.74 22.93
N VAL A 18 -5.77 -5.95 24.00
CA VAL A 18 -5.95 -4.49 23.89
C VAL A 18 -4.71 -3.84 23.26
N ARG A 19 -3.51 -4.26 23.66
CA ARG A 19 -2.26 -3.75 23.08
C ARG A 19 -2.15 -4.14 21.61
N VAL A 20 -2.43 -5.39 21.27
CA VAL A 20 -2.41 -5.91 19.89
C VAL A 20 -3.35 -5.09 18.99
N LEU A 21 -4.56 -4.81 19.45
CA LEU A 21 -5.55 -4.01 18.72
C LEU A 21 -5.10 -2.56 18.54
N ILE A 22 -4.51 -1.93 19.57
CA ILE A 22 -4.02 -0.55 19.47
C ILE A 22 -2.91 -0.43 18.43
N VAL A 23 -1.88 -1.28 18.50
CA VAL A 23 -0.76 -1.21 17.54
C VAL A 23 -1.22 -1.52 16.11
N SER A 24 -2.21 -2.40 15.95
CA SER A 24 -2.83 -2.70 14.66
C SER A 24 -3.63 -1.51 14.13
N ALA A 25 -4.45 -0.88 14.98
CA ALA A 25 -5.23 0.29 14.60
C ALA A 25 -4.34 1.46 14.17
N VAL A 26 -3.18 1.66 14.81
CA VAL A 26 -2.19 2.66 14.40
C VAL A 26 -1.62 2.33 13.03
N ALA A 27 -1.18 1.09 12.80
CA ALA A 27 -0.62 0.65 11.53
C ALA A 27 -1.64 0.80 10.38
N PHE A 28 -2.86 0.29 10.55
CA PHE A 28 -3.93 0.44 9.56
C PHE A 28 -4.34 1.90 9.38
N GLY A 29 -4.42 2.68 10.47
CA GLY A 29 -4.77 4.10 10.44
C GLY A 29 -3.83 4.92 9.56
N PHE A 30 -2.51 4.71 9.68
CA PHE A 30 -1.55 5.35 8.78
C PHE A 30 -1.66 4.84 7.34
N GLY A 31 -1.84 3.52 7.14
CA GLY A 31 -2.07 2.95 5.81
C GLY A 31 -3.28 3.56 5.10
N TYR A 32 -4.44 3.61 5.77
CA TYR A 32 -5.65 4.28 5.26
C TYR A 32 -5.44 5.78 5.06
N GLY A 33 -4.72 6.45 5.96
CA GLY A 33 -4.35 7.86 5.79
C GLY A 33 -3.61 8.14 4.48
N VAL A 34 -2.64 7.29 4.14
CA VAL A 34 -1.88 7.35 2.88
C VAL A 34 -2.83 7.32 1.66
N TYR A 35 -3.83 6.46 1.66
CA TYR A 35 -4.81 6.41 0.56
C TYR A 35 -5.87 7.50 0.58
N VAL A 36 -6.26 8.01 1.75
CA VAL A 36 -7.13 9.19 1.82
C VAL A 36 -6.48 10.33 1.05
N TYR A 37 -5.16 10.55 1.23
CA TYR A 37 -4.42 11.51 0.42
C TYR A 37 -4.38 11.16 -1.06
N CYS A 38 -4.16 9.89 -1.41
CA CYS A 38 -4.20 9.42 -2.81
C CYS A 38 -5.53 9.77 -3.50
N ILE A 39 -6.66 9.43 -2.87
CA ILE A 39 -7.99 9.71 -3.40
C ILE A 39 -8.25 11.22 -3.46
N LEU A 40 -7.85 11.99 -2.44
CA LEU A 40 -8.00 13.44 -2.46
C LEU A 40 -7.22 14.10 -3.62
N LEU A 41 -6.00 13.64 -3.90
CA LEU A 41 -5.19 14.12 -5.02
C LEU A 41 -5.85 13.74 -6.36
N LEU A 42 -6.32 12.51 -6.51
CA LEU A 42 -7.04 12.07 -7.71
C LEU A 42 -8.31 12.90 -7.95
N VAL A 43 -9.12 13.13 -6.93
CA VAL A 43 -10.39 13.87 -7.07
C VAL A 43 -10.14 15.36 -7.29
N ARG A 44 -9.19 15.98 -6.59
CA ARG A 44 -8.99 17.44 -6.64
C ARG A 44 -8.01 17.89 -7.72
N GLU A 45 -7.01 17.07 -8.01
CA GLU A 45 -5.90 17.43 -8.90
C GLU A 45 -5.78 16.50 -10.12
N ARG A 46 -6.60 15.44 -10.19
CA ARG A 46 -6.62 14.46 -11.30
C ARG A 46 -5.24 13.86 -11.60
N LYS A 47 -4.40 13.78 -10.57
CA LYS A 47 -3.06 13.20 -10.64
C LYS A 47 -2.86 12.23 -9.50
N SER A 48 -2.49 11.00 -9.84
CA SER A 48 -2.13 9.99 -8.85
C SER A 48 -0.77 10.31 -8.24
N PRO A 49 -0.59 10.18 -6.92
CA PRO A 49 0.74 10.23 -6.32
C PRO A 49 1.60 9.00 -6.58
N TYR A 50 1.04 7.93 -7.13
CA TYR A 50 1.75 6.68 -7.35
C TYR A 50 1.89 6.37 -8.83
N PRO A 51 3.04 5.81 -9.23
CA PRO A 51 3.20 5.32 -10.58
C PRO A 51 2.20 4.19 -10.85
N VAL A 52 1.71 4.10 -12.08
CA VAL A 52 0.64 3.15 -12.46
C VAL A 52 0.98 1.69 -12.12
N TRP A 53 2.26 1.33 -12.19
CA TRP A 53 2.69 -0.03 -11.88
C TRP A 53 2.44 -0.39 -10.41
N MET A 54 2.52 0.57 -9.48
CA MET A 54 2.21 0.34 -8.08
C MET A 54 0.73 0.04 -7.92
N HIS A 55 -0.15 0.75 -8.61
CA HIS A 55 -1.58 0.47 -8.57
C HIS A 55 -1.91 -0.92 -9.11
N THR A 56 -1.29 -1.33 -10.23
CA THR A 56 -1.49 -2.70 -10.75
C THR A 56 -0.93 -3.78 -9.83
N PHE A 57 0.16 -3.47 -9.11
CA PHE A 57 0.77 -4.37 -8.12
C PHE A 57 -0.09 -4.50 -6.87
N TYR A 58 -0.57 -3.38 -6.32
CA TYR A 58 -1.46 -3.38 -5.16
C TYR A 58 -2.80 -4.01 -5.50
N LEU A 59 -3.37 -3.75 -6.69
CA LEU A 59 -4.56 -4.47 -7.13
C LEU A 59 -4.37 -5.99 -7.10
N ALA A 60 -3.22 -6.49 -7.59
CA ALA A 60 -2.91 -7.92 -7.54
C ALA A 60 -2.71 -8.43 -6.11
N CYS A 61 -2.02 -7.66 -5.26
CA CYS A 61 -1.79 -7.99 -3.85
C CYS A 61 -3.11 -8.05 -3.07
N ASP A 62 -3.95 -7.03 -3.21
CA ASP A 62 -5.18 -6.85 -2.45
C ASP A 62 -6.24 -7.84 -2.92
N ALA A 63 -6.37 -8.08 -4.23
CA ALA A 63 -7.29 -9.09 -4.75
C ALA A 63 -6.88 -10.50 -4.28
N THR A 64 -5.58 -10.84 -4.35
CA THR A 64 -5.07 -12.10 -3.82
C THR A 64 -5.31 -12.19 -2.31
N GLY A 65 -5.06 -11.09 -1.60
CA GLY A 65 -5.28 -10.93 -0.17
C GLY A 65 -6.72 -11.16 0.27
N THR A 66 -7.68 -10.54 -0.41
CA THR A 66 -9.11 -10.72 -0.15
C THR A 66 -9.47 -12.20 -0.20
N VAL A 67 -9.10 -12.89 -1.28
CA VAL A 67 -9.39 -14.33 -1.43
C VAL A 67 -8.66 -15.14 -0.36
N PHE A 68 -7.37 -14.86 -0.14
CA PHE A 68 -6.54 -15.58 0.82
C PHE A 68 -7.08 -15.49 2.25
N TRP A 69 -7.39 -14.28 2.72
CA TRP A 69 -7.93 -14.08 4.06
C TRP A 69 -9.34 -14.65 4.22
N PHE A 70 -10.15 -14.60 3.16
CA PHE A 70 -11.47 -15.24 3.17
C PHE A 70 -11.35 -16.76 3.34
N LEU A 71 -10.41 -17.40 2.65
CA LEU A 71 -10.16 -18.84 2.79
C LEU A 71 -9.65 -19.18 4.19
N LEU A 72 -8.69 -18.42 4.73
CA LEU A 72 -8.24 -18.59 6.12
C LEU A 72 -9.37 -18.40 7.13
N ALA A 73 -10.22 -17.38 6.94
CA ALA A 73 -11.38 -17.19 7.80
C ALA A 73 -12.28 -18.43 7.77
N LYS A 74 -12.59 -18.96 6.58
CA LYS A 74 -13.40 -20.17 6.44
C LYS A 74 -12.76 -21.40 7.11
N GLU A 75 -11.46 -21.60 6.94
CA GLU A 75 -10.72 -22.73 7.54
C GLU A 75 -10.63 -22.65 9.07
N HIS A 76 -10.64 -21.43 9.63
CA HIS A 76 -10.53 -21.18 11.07
C HIS A 76 -11.84 -20.65 11.68
N HIS A 77 -12.98 -21.23 11.30
CA HIS A 77 -14.30 -20.95 11.88
C HIS A 77 -14.70 -19.46 11.92
N TRP A 78 -14.41 -18.76 10.83
CA TRP A 78 -14.65 -17.32 10.66
C TRP A 78 -13.91 -16.43 11.66
N PHE A 79 -12.69 -16.84 12.07
CA PHE A 79 -11.84 -16.06 12.96
C PHE A 79 -11.81 -14.57 12.56
N TRP A 80 -12.16 -13.72 13.52
CA TRP A 80 -12.56 -12.34 13.25
C TRP A 80 -11.47 -11.55 12.53
N PHE A 81 -10.20 -11.75 12.87
CA PHE A 81 -9.08 -11.01 12.29
C PHE A 81 -8.93 -11.31 10.80
N PHE A 82 -9.12 -12.57 10.39
CA PHE A 82 -9.06 -12.97 8.98
C PHE A 82 -10.28 -12.44 8.22
N SER A 83 -11.47 -12.55 8.81
CA SER A 83 -12.70 -11.98 8.24
C SER A 83 -12.60 -10.47 8.02
N ALA A 84 -12.10 -9.74 9.04
CA ALA A 84 -11.90 -8.29 8.97
C ALA A 84 -10.82 -7.91 7.95
N SER A 85 -9.71 -8.66 7.91
CA SER A 85 -8.64 -8.46 6.93
C SER A 85 -9.12 -8.67 5.50
N SER A 86 -9.93 -9.70 5.24
CA SER A 86 -10.55 -9.94 3.93
C SER A 86 -11.42 -8.76 3.49
N ALA A 87 -12.28 -8.26 4.37
CA ALA A 87 -13.14 -7.11 4.09
C ALA A 87 -12.32 -5.83 3.85
N ALA A 88 -11.29 -5.59 4.66
CA ALA A 88 -10.36 -4.49 4.50
C ALA A 88 -9.65 -4.53 3.14
N MET A 89 -9.15 -5.69 2.71
CA MET A 89 -8.52 -5.89 1.40
C MET A 89 -9.48 -5.62 0.24
N LEU A 90 -10.75 -5.99 0.38
CA LEU A 90 -11.74 -5.69 -0.65
C LEU A 90 -11.94 -4.18 -0.84
N ILE A 91 -11.88 -3.39 0.24
CA ILE A 91 -11.92 -1.92 0.14
C ILE A 91 -10.71 -1.41 -0.63
N TRP A 92 -9.52 -1.95 -0.35
CA TRP A 92 -8.28 -1.60 -1.07
C TRP A 92 -8.39 -1.89 -2.58
N VAL A 93 -8.94 -3.05 -2.96
CA VAL A 93 -9.22 -3.38 -4.37
C VAL A 93 -10.05 -2.30 -5.07
N PHE A 94 -11.10 -1.79 -4.43
CA PHE A 94 -11.91 -0.72 -5.01
C PHE A 94 -11.15 0.60 -5.14
N CYS A 95 -10.33 0.96 -4.14
CA CYS A 95 -9.45 2.13 -4.23
C CYS A 95 -8.47 2.02 -5.40
N GLU A 96 -7.93 0.83 -5.66
CA GLU A 96 -7.02 0.57 -6.76
C GLU A 96 -7.70 0.63 -8.14
N LEU A 97 -8.87 0.00 -8.26
CA LEU A 97 -9.67 0.08 -9.48
C LEU A 97 -10.05 1.53 -9.81
N TRP A 98 -10.41 2.32 -8.79
CA TRP A 98 -10.69 3.74 -8.97
C TRP A 98 -9.45 4.53 -9.44
N SER A 99 -8.29 4.28 -8.82
CA SER A 99 -7.04 4.95 -9.20
C SER A 99 -6.62 4.62 -10.63
N LEU A 100 -6.76 3.35 -11.04
CA LEU A 100 -6.50 2.91 -12.41
C LEU A 100 -7.49 3.51 -13.41
N TYR A 101 -8.77 3.60 -13.06
CA TYR A 101 -9.77 4.30 -13.87
C TYR A 101 -9.38 5.76 -14.09
N MET A 102 -9.01 6.47 -13.03
CA MET A 102 -8.55 7.86 -13.11
C MET A 102 -7.29 8.01 -13.96
N ALA A 103 -6.35 7.07 -13.86
CA ALA A 103 -5.16 7.03 -14.69
C ALA A 103 -5.49 6.91 -16.18
N VAL A 104 -6.46 6.06 -16.55
CA VAL A 104 -6.93 5.94 -17.95
C VAL A 104 -7.60 7.24 -18.42
N CYS A 105 -8.47 7.83 -17.60
CA CYS A 105 -9.25 9.00 -17.98
C CYS A 105 -8.39 10.27 -18.11
N TYR A 106 -7.46 10.50 -17.18
CA TYR A 106 -6.79 11.79 -17.02
C TYR A 106 -5.28 11.74 -17.25
N GLU A 107 -4.60 10.63 -16.94
CA GLU A 107 -3.12 10.57 -16.93
C GLU A 107 -2.53 9.70 -18.04
N ARG A 108 -3.34 9.02 -18.87
CA ARG A 108 -2.85 8.02 -19.84
C ARG A 108 -1.77 8.52 -20.78
N GLN A 109 -1.85 9.80 -21.17
CA GLN A 109 -0.87 10.39 -22.06
C GLN A 109 0.45 10.69 -21.34
N GLU A 110 0.38 11.18 -20.10
CA GLU A 110 1.57 11.38 -19.25
C GLU A 110 2.26 10.04 -18.96
N ILE A 111 1.49 8.99 -18.69
CA ILE A 111 1.99 7.68 -18.30
C ILE A 111 2.58 6.90 -19.48
N TRP A 112 1.85 6.79 -20.59
CA TRP A 112 2.22 5.90 -21.71
C TRP A 112 2.52 6.63 -23.02
N GLY A 113 2.34 7.94 -23.11
CA GLY A 113 2.49 8.69 -24.37
C GLY A 113 3.85 8.48 -25.04
N ARG A 114 4.91 8.29 -24.25
CA ARG A 114 6.27 8.00 -24.76
C ARG A 114 6.41 6.68 -25.53
N TYR A 115 5.43 5.79 -25.48
CA TYR A 115 5.46 4.47 -26.13
C TYR A 115 4.62 4.39 -27.41
N TYR A 116 4.00 5.50 -27.81
CA TYR A 116 3.09 5.53 -28.95
C TYR A 116 3.32 6.79 -29.77
N ASP A 117 3.33 6.64 -31.10
CA ASP A 117 3.47 7.78 -32.02
C ASP A 117 2.20 8.65 -32.08
N GLN A 118 1.08 8.12 -31.60
CA GLN A 118 -0.24 8.76 -31.59
C GLN A 118 -0.76 8.87 -30.14
N PRO A 119 -1.72 9.78 -29.86
CA PRO A 119 -2.33 9.88 -28.54
C PRO A 119 -2.85 8.54 -28.03
N VAL A 120 -2.55 8.23 -26.77
CA VAL A 120 -2.90 6.94 -26.18
C VAL A 120 -4.41 6.80 -26.07
N THR A 121 -4.93 5.72 -26.65
CA THR A 121 -6.37 5.40 -26.56
C THR A 121 -6.70 4.73 -25.21
N PRO A 122 -7.95 4.85 -24.72
CA PRO A 122 -8.37 4.16 -23.50
C PRO A 122 -8.17 2.63 -23.57
N ARG A 123 -8.44 2.02 -24.73
CA ARG A 123 -8.25 0.57 -24.92
C ARG A 123 -6.79 0.15 -24.78
N GLN A 124 -5.85 0.92 -25.33
CA GLN A 124 -4.43 0.66 -25.18
C GLN A 124 -3.97 0.76 -23.71
N ALA A 125 -4.48 1.75 -22.97
CA ALA A 125 -4.18 1.92 -21.56
C ALA A 125 -4.73 0.75 -20.72
N VAL A 126 -6.01 0.39 -20.91
CA VAL A 126 -6.65 -0.74 -20.21
C VAL A 126 -5.94 -2.06 -20.50
N ASN A 127 -5.54 -2.32 -21.75
CA ASN A 127 -4.80 -3.54 -22.09
C ASN A 127 -3.45 -3.62 -21.36
N ARG A 128 -2.74 -2.50 -21.24
CA ARG A 128 -1.46 -2.45 -20.50
C ARG A 128 -1.67 -2.68 -19.02
N ILE A 129 -2.67 -2.04 -18.42
CA ILE A 129 -3.06 -2.26 -17.02
C ILE A 129 -3.39 -3.73 -16.79
N ALA A 130 -4.26 -4.32 -17.62
CA ALA A 130 -4.68 -5.71 -17.48
C ALA A 130 -3.48 -6.68 -17.61
N ALA A 131 -2.63 -6.51 -18.62
CA ALA A 131 -1.44 -7.33 -18.79
C ALA A 131 -0.47 -7.21 -17.60
N GLN A 132 -0.27 -5.99 -17.09
CA GLN A 132 0.60 -5.74 -15.95
C GLN A 132 0.03 -6.32 -14.64
N THR A 133 -1.28 -6.17 -14.39
CA THR A 133 -1.96 -6.78 -13.24
C THR A 133 -1.91 -8.31 -13.31
N LEU A 134 -2.13 -8.92 -14.48
CA LEU A 134 -2.00 -10.38 -14.65
C LEU A 134 -0.57 -10.86 -14.36
N TRP A 135 0.44 -10.12 -14.82
CA TRP A 135 1.83 -10.43 -14.50
C TRP A 135 2.09 -10.34 -12.99
N PHE A 136 1.62 -9.28 -12.32
CA PHE A 136 1.77 -9.15 -10.87
C PHE A 136 0.98 -10.21 -10.10
N LEU A 137 -0.19 -10.65 -10.58
CA LEU A 137 -0.92 -11.77 -9.98
C LEU A 137 -0.07 -13.04 -9.98
N CYS A 138 0.67 -13.32 -11.06
CA CYS A 138 1.62 -14.43 -11.09
C CYS A 138 2.72 -14.27 -10.03
N VAL A 139 3.35 -13.08 -9.94
CA VAL A 139 4.42 -12.81 -8.97
C VAL A 139 3.93 -12.96 -7.53
N VAL A 140 2.79 -12.35 -7.20
CA VAL A 140 2.20 -12.41 -5.85
C VAL A 140 1.83 -13.83 -5.49
N ASN A 141 1.15 -14.58 -6.38
CA ASN A 141 0.71 -15.94 -6.05
C ASN A 141 1.86 -16.95 -5.99
N LEU A 142 2.88 -16.81 -6.84
CA LEU A 142 4.10 -17.62 -6.72
C LEU A 142 4.82 -17.34 -5.40
N THR A 143 4.91 -16.07 -4.99
CA THR A 143 5.54 -15.69 -3.72
C THR A 143 4.74 -16.22 -2.54
N ASN A 144 3.41 -16.09 -2.59
CA ASN A 144 2.49 -16.64 -1.60
C ASN A 144 2.69 -18.15 -1.43
N TYR A 145 2.78 -18.89 -2.55
CA TYR A 145 3.08 -20.32 -2.54
C TYR A 145 4.42 -20.63 -1.84
N PHE A 146 5.50 -19.96 -2.23
CA PHE A 146 6.83 -20.18 -1.63
C PHE A 146 6.92 -19.78 -0.15
N PHE A 147 6.08 -18.87 0.32
CA PHE A 147 6.05 -18.42 1.71
C PHE A 147 5.19 -19.29 2.63
N GLY A 148 4.64 -20.40 2.11
CA GLY A 148 3.85 -21.38 2.85
C GLY A 148 2.35 -21.30 2.61
N GLY A 149 1.89 -20.43 1.70
CA GLY A 149 0.48 -20.29 1.35
C GLY A 149 -0.41 -20.09 2.57
N LEU A 150 -1.58 -20.73 2.56
CA LEU A 150 -2.54 -20.67 3.66
C LEU A 150 -1.96 -21.25 4.96
N HIS A 151 -1.16 -22.32 4.88
CA HIS A 151 -0.62 -23.03 6.05
C HIS A 151 0.26 -22.17 6.97
N ASP A 152 0.82 -21.06 6.47
CA ASP A 152 1.63 -20.17 7.30
C ASP A 152 1.32 -18.69 7.09
N ALA A 153 0.05 -18.39 6.78
CA ALA A 153 -0.46 -17.03 6.60
C ALA A 153 0.48 -16.15 5.73
N ALA A 154 0.93 -16.70 4.60
CA ALA A 154 1.99 -16.11 3.78
C ALA A 154 1.72 -14.67 3.34
N MET A 155 0.46 -14.29 3.08
CA MET A 155 0.11 -12.90 2.78
C MET A 155 0.45 -11.93 3.93
N PHE A 156 0.36 -12.35 5.19
CA PHE A 156 0.76 -11.52 6.33
C PHE A 156 2.24 -11.15 6.30
N LYS A 157 3.10 -12.12 5.93
CA LYS A 157 4.54 -11.93 5.72
C LYS A 157 4.82 -10.97 4.57
N TRP A 158 4.03 -11.10 3.50
CA TRP A 158 4.15 -10.30 2.30
C TRP A 158 3.79 -8.83 2.51
N TYR A 159 2.75 -8.51 3.29
CA TYR A 159 2.28 -7.12 3.41
C TYR A 159 3.29 -6.13 3.97
N VAL A 160 4.30 -6.58 4.72
CA VAL A 160 5.39 -5.69 5.14
C VAL A 160 6.09 -5.04 3.93
N TRP A 161 6.17 -5.76 2.82
CA TRP A 161 6.88 -5.34 1.62
C TRP A 161 6.15 -4.21 0.90
N THR A 162 4.82 -4.12 1.01
CA THR A 162 4.07 -3.03 0.38
C THR A 162 4.47 -1.69 1.00
N ASN A 163 4.75 -1.63 2.30
CA ASN A 163 5.23 -0.41 2.95
C ASN A 163 6.66 -0.02 2.54
N LEU A 164 7.53 -0.99 2.21
CA LEU A 164 8.82 -0.69 1.57
C LEU A 164 8.63 -0.09 0.18
N ILE A 165 7.69 -0.61 -0.59
CA ILE A 165 7.42 -0.13 -1.95
C ILE A 165 6.81 1.28 -1.89
N VAL A 166 5.88 1.55 -0.97
CA VAL A 166 5.34 2.90 -0.72
C VAL A 166 6.45 3.88 -0.30
N ALA A 167 7.49 3.43 0.41
CA ALA A 167 8.62 4.30 0.75
C ALA A 167 9.35 4.83 -0.49
N VAL A 168 9.47 4.01 -1.54
CA VAL A 168 10.36 4.27 -2.67
C VAL A 168 9.63 4.71 -3.93
N GLY A 169 8.64 3.94 -4.35
CA GLY A 169 7.98 4.10 -5.65
C GLY A 169 7.36 5.48 -5.91
N PRO A 170 6.62 6.08 -4.94
CA PRO A 170 6.07 7.42 -5.09
C PRO A 170 7.19 8.47 -5.24
N GLY A 171 8.26 8.35 -4.46
CA GLY A 171 9.40 9.28 -4.49
C GLY A 171 10.04 9.40 -5.87
N TYR A 172 10.16 8.28 -6.60
CA TYR A 172 10.65 8.30 -7.98
C TYR A 172 9.73 9.10 -8.92
N LEU A 173 8.40 8.88 -8.84
CA LEU A 173 7.44 9.64 -9.64
C LEU A 173 7.49 11.13 -9.31
N TRP A 174 7.57 11.47 -8.02
CA TRP A 174 7.64 12.86 -7.57
C TRP A 174 8.92 13.54 -8.09
N ALA A 175 10.05 12.83 -8.07
CA ALA A 175 11.33 13.31 -8.63
C ALA A 175 11.25 13.59 -10.13
N VAL A 176 10.55 12.75 -10.90
CA VAL A 176 10.34 12.96 -12.34
C VAL A 176 9.49 14.19 -12.59
N ARG A 177 8.42 14.39 -11.83
CA ARG A 177 7.50 15.53 -11.99
C ARG A 177 8.12 16.87 -11.60
N ARG A 178 9.04 16.90 -10.63
CA ARG A 178 9.70 18.12 -10.11
C ARG A 178 8.73 19.23 -9.66
N THR A 179 7.50 18.86 -9.36
CA THR A 179 6.44 19.74 -8.88
C THR A 179 5.70 19.03 -7.75
N ARG A 180 5.02 19.79 -6.91
CA ARG A 180 4.12 19.21 -5.91
C ARG A 180 2.83 18.71 -6.53
N GLU A 181 2.44 19.08 -7.75
CA GLU A 181 1.19 18.58 -8.37
C GLU A 181 1.11 17.05 -8.40
N GLY A 182 -0.01 16.50 -7.91
CA GLY A 182 -0.16 15.05 -7.78
C GLY A 182 0.68 14.44 -6.66
N THR A 183 1.27 15.22 -5.75
CA THR A 183 1.86 14.78 -4.48
C THR A 183 1.49 15.76 -3.36
N SER A 184 1.79 15.50 -2.10
CA SER A 184 1.47 16.43 -1.02
C SER A 184 2.40 16.25 0.17
N MET A 185 2.63 17.31 0.94
CA MET A 185 3.40 17.23 2.18
C MET A 185 2.71 16.33 3.18
N GLY A 186 1.38 16.42 3.29
CA GLY A 186 0.58 15.52 4.13
C GLY A 186 0.76 14.06 3.74
N LEU A 187 0.73 13.75 2.44
CA LEU A 187 0.99 12.40 1.94
C LEU A 187 2.40 11.92 2.31
N ALA A 188 3.43 12.72 2.06
CA ALA A 188 4.81 12.35 2.36
C ALA A 188 5.02 12.09 3.87
N ILE A 189 4.37 12.87 4.75
CA ILE A 189 4.37 12.65 6.19
C ILE A 189 3.65 11.33 6.54
N MET A 190 2.49 11.07 5.95
CA MET A 190 1.75 9.82 6.21
C MET A 190 2.52 8.58 5.78
N VAL A 191 3.23 8.65 4.65
CA VAL A 191 4.13 7.57 4.21
C VAL A 191 5.23 7.33 5.24
N LEU A 192 5.90 8.39 5.72
CA LEU A 192 6.93 8.26 6.75
C LEU A 192 6.39 7.62 8.04
N LEU A 193 5.24 8.09 8.54
CA LEU A 193 4.62 7.55 9.75
C LEU A 193 4.19 6.09 9.59
N SER A 194 3.65 5.73 8.41
CA SER A 194 3.27 4.36 8.08
C SER A 194 4.48 3.41 8.12
N ILE A 195 5.62 3.82 7.55
CA ILE A 195 6.85 3.02 7.57
C ILE A 195 7.36 2.86 8.99
N ILE A 196 7.44 3.96 9.77
CA ILE A 196 7.87 3.88 11.17
C ILE A 196 6.98 2.89 11.92
N ALA A 197 5.65 3.06 11.86
CA ALA A 197 4.71 2.19 12.56
C ALA A 197 4.81 0.70 12.17
N THR A 198 5.18 0.42 10.91
CA THR A 198 5.36 -0.95 10.41
C THR A 198 6.54 -1.65 11.07
N TYR A 199 7.65 -0.92 11.26
CA TYR A 199 8.94 -1.48 11.66
C TYR A 199 9.30 -1.25 13.13
N LEU A 200 8.33 -0.80 13.94
CA LEU A 200 8.52 -0.67 15.38
C LEU A 200 8.74 -2.05 16.04
N PRO A 201 9.50 -2.10 17.14
CA PRO A 201 9.76 -3.34 17.86
C PRO A 201 8.51 -3.88 18.56
N ARG A 202 8.62 -5.11 19.06
CA ARG A 202 7.54 -5.82 19.74
C ARG A 202 6.93 -4.98 20.87
N GLY A 203 5.60 -4.95 20.92
CA GLY A 203 4.82 -4.12 21.84
C GLY A 203 4.46 -2.74 21.29
N TYR A 204 5.14 -2.28 20.24
CA TYR A 204 4.91 -0.98 19.60
C TYR A 204 4.53 -1.09 18.12
N GLY A 205 5.07 -2.08 17.40
CA GLY A 205 4.74 -2.36 16.00
C GLY A 205 3.75 -3.51 15.85
N MET A 206 2.82 -3.41 14.90
CA MET A 206 1.82 -4.44 14.65
C MET A 206 2.46 -5.79 14.29
N TRP A 207 3.39 -5.83 13.34
CA TRP A 207 3.97 -7.08 12.83
C TRP A 207 4.79 -7.83 13.88
N THR A 208 5.71 -7.14 14.56
CA THR A 208 6.56 -7.72 15.61
C THR A 208 5.77 -8.11 16.86
N THR A 209 4.63 -7.47 17.12
CA THR A 209 3.71 -7.87 18.18
C THR A 209 2.84 -9.05 17.76
N ALA A 210 2.42 -9.09 16.49
CA ALA A 210 1.57 -10.13 15.93
C ALA A 210 2.29 -11.46 15.75
N SER A 211 3.59 -11.48 15.45
CA SER A 211 4.38 -12.71 15.34
C SER A 211 5.87 -12.46 15.59
N SER A 212 6.52 -13.41 16.26
CA SER A 212 7.97 -13.39 16.47
C SER A 212 8.77 -13.57 15.18
N TYR A 213 8.12 -14.01 14.09
CA TYR A 213 8.72 -14.11 12.76
C TYR A 213 9.36 -12.79 12.30
N PHE A 214 8.78 -11.64 12.68
CA PHE A 214 9.28 -10.32 12.31
C PHE A 214 10.28 -9.75 13.33
N ASP A 215 10.46 -10.38 14.48
CA ASP A 215 11.37 -9.91 15.53
C ASP A 215 12.81 -10.34 15.22
N THR A 216 13.34 -9.82 14.12
CA THR A 216 14.66 -10.16 13.59
C THR A 216 15.48 -8.90 13.30
N PRO A 217 16.82 -8.97 13.37
CA PRO A 217 17.67 -7.83 13.05
C PRO A 217 17.45 -7.28 11.63
N TRP A 218 17.15 -8.15 10.67
CA TRP A 218 16.88 -7.76 9.28
C TRP A 218 15.58 -6.97 9.12
N PHE A 219 14.55 -7.30 9.89
CA PHE A 219 13.30 -6.54 9.88
C PHE A 219 13.55 -5.10 10.34
N THR A 220 14.22 -4.92 11.49
CA THR A 220 14.57 -3.62 12.02
C THR A 220 15.48 -2.83 11.09
N LEU A 221 16.54 -3.48 10.55
CA LEU A 221 17.46 -2.82 9.62
C LEU A 221 16.75 -2.34 8.35
N SER A 222 15.84 -3.16 7.80
CA SER A 222 15.02 -2.79 6.64
C SER A 222 14.16 -1.57 6.96
N GLY A 223 13.56 -1.52 8.15
CA GLY A 223 12.80 -0.38 8.63
C GLY A 223 13.61 0.91 8.74
N LEU A 224 14.84 0.84 9.24
CA LEU A 224 15.74 1.99 9.32
C LEU A 224 16.07 2.55 7.92
N VAL A 225 16.41 1.66 6.98
CA VAL A 225 16.71 2.06 5.60
C VAL A 225 15.48 2.68 4.92
N ALA A 226 14.31 2.06 5.08
CA ALA A 226 13.06 2.58 4.52
C ALA A 226 12.67 3.94 5.11
N THR A 227 12.84 4.10 6.43
CA THR A 227 12.59 5.37 7.13
C THR A 227 13.52 6.47 6.62
N ALA A 228 14.81 6.19 6.48
CA ALA A 228 15.78 7.14 5.92
C ALA A 228 15.40 7.57 4.50
N TYR A 229 14.96 6.62 3.66
CA TYR A 229 14.52 6.91 2.31
C TYR A 229 13.22 7.74 2.28
N ALA A 230 12.27 7.46 3.16
CA ALA A 230 11.05 8.26 3.29
C ALA A 230 11.34 9.70 3.77
N ILE A 231 12.29 9.88 4.68
CA ILE A 231 12.78 11.22 5.09
C ILE A 231 13.41 11.94 3.90
N TYR A 232 14.21 11.23 3.09
CA TYR A 232 14.77 11.79 1.87
C TYR A 232 13.66 12.27 0.91
N ASN A 233 12.63 11.46 0.68
CA ASN A 233 11.49 11.82 -0.16
C ASN A 233 10.68 13.00 0.40
N LEU A 234 10.47 13.05 1.72
CA LEU A 234 9.82 14.19 2.37
C LEU A 234 10.59 15.49 2.14
N ASN A 235 11.92 15.45 2.27
CA ASN A 235 12.78 16.60 2.00
C ASN A 235 12.80 16.99 0.52
N LEU A 236 12.68 16.01 -0.38
CA LEU A 236 12.55 16.24 -1.81
C LEU A 236 11.27 17.02 -2.13
N VAL A 237 10.11 16.56 -1.64
CA VAL A 237 8.82 17.23 -1.85
C VAL A 237 8.82 18.63 -1.24
N ARG A 238 9.46 18.81 -0.08
CA ARG A 238 9.61 20.14 0.55
C ARG A 238 10.35 21.14 -0.35
N LYS A 239 11.30 20.69 -1.19
CA LYS A 239 12.06 21.56 -2.10
C LYS A 239 11.32 21.90 -3.40
N PHE A 240 10.30 21.13 -3.77
CA PHE A 240 9.53 21.42 -4.98
C PHE A 240 8.71 22.70 -4.84
N ALA A 241 8.48 23.34 -5.99
CA ALA A 241 7.65 24.53 -6.09
C ALA A 241 6.26 24.26 -5.47
N PRO A 242 5.73 25.18 -4.64
CA PRO A 242 4.38 25.08 -4.12
C PRO A 242 3.36 24.99 -5.27
N LYS A 243 2.29 24.23 -5.05
CA LYS A 243 1.15 24.22 -5.97
C LYS A 243 0.42 25.57 -5.92
N PRO A 244 -0.29 25.96 -6.99
CA PRO A 244 -1.29 27.01 -6.88
C PRO A 244 -2.36 26.63 -5.85
N ALA A 245 -3.06 27.62 -5.28
CA ALA A 245 -4.12 27.37 -4.32
C ALA A 245 -5.32 26.62 -4.93
N LEU A 246 -5.52 26.79 -6.25
CA LEU A 246 -6.57 26.16 -7.04
C LEU A 246 -5.97 25.52 -8.30
N ILE A 247 -6.44 24.32 -8.65
CA ILE A 247 -6.22 23.67 -9.95
C ILE A 247 -7.61 23.37 -10.52
N ASP A 248 -7.91 23.85 -11.72
CA ASP A 248 -9.24 23.70 -12.36
C ASP A 248 -10.41 24.14 -11.45
N GLY A 249 -10.22 25.21 -10.67
CA GLY A 249 -11.22 25.71 -9.71
C GLY A 249 -11.37 24.88 -8.43
N ARG A 250 -10.57 23.83 -8.23
CA ARG A 250 -10.60 22.95 -7.05
C ARG A 250 -9.43 23.27 -6.12
N LYS A 251 -9.70 23.27 -4.81
CA LYS A 251 -8.66 23.47 -3.78
C LYS A 251 -7.62 22.37 -3.85
N THR A 252 -6.34 22.74 -3.89
CA THR A 252 -5.23 21.79 -3.88
C THR A 252 -5.06 21.11 -2.52
N VAL A 253 -4.48 19.91 -2.56
CA VAL A 253 -4.15 19.13 -1.37
C VAL A 253 -2.78 19.56 -0.88
N TRP A 254 -2.67 19.86 0.41
CA TRP A 254 -1.43 20.26 1.07
C TRP A 254 -0.45 19.10 1.22
#